data_AF-A0A1A2J4J0-F1
#
_entry.id   AF-A0A1A2J4J0-F1
#
_cell.length_a   1.000
_cell.length_b   1.000
_cell.length_c   1.000
_cell.angle_alpha   90.00
_cell.angle_beta   90.00
_cell.angle_gamma   90.00
#
_symmetry.space_group_name_H-M   'P 1'
#
loop_
_entity.id
_entity.type
_entity.pdbx_description
1 polymer ?
#
loop_
_entity_poly.entity_id
_entity_poly.type
_entity_poly.pdbx_seq_one_letter_code
_entity_poly.pdbx_strand_id
1 'polypeptide(L)'
;MRPAVRRLATVGIIVLVLGTYIALIGLYKDTVEGSAPGTLSDNAETASQSMATLTVEEMQSNYSAVVANVAVAPGPSLLDPVTHRLKEDLVLRIRSSAQPSRKDYSPGMLPGVFPLPLTIAGHLERWPFDNYESGPIEVQLFPGGDTTKPPILIPVRLIDHLSGFKVTMSKIPGHEAYRMHVRRALSTAVFGMVICGVLIAIAGLAVVVAVQTLRNRRKFQPPMTTWYAAMLFAVVPLRNALPGLPPFGAWIDVTIVLWVIVALVTAMLIYIVCWWRHLKPEVPAPPPDPVPAPSG
;
A
#
# COMPACT_ATOMS: atom_id res chain seq x y z
N MET A 1 22.19 -24.02 24.71
CA MET A 1 21.03 -23.19 25.09
C MET A 1 20.05 -24.08 25.83
N ARG A 2 19.58 -23.65 27.01
CA ARG A 2 18.71 -24.48 27.88
C ARG A 2 17.38 -24.79 27.16
N PRO A 3 16.81 -26.01 27.29
CA PRO A 3 15.59 -26.43 26.58
C PRO A 3 14.38 -25.52 26.86
N ALA A 4 14.32 -24.92 28.04
CA ALA A 4 13.31 -23.92 28.40
C ALA A 4 13.36 -22.66 27.53
N VAL A 5 14.57 -22.15 27.22
CA VAL A 5 14.77 -20.98 26.36
C VAL A 5 14.31 -21.26 24.94
N ARG A 6 14.51 -22.50 24.46
CA ARG A 6 14.08 -22.91 23.12
C ARG A 6 12.55 -23.00 23.02
N ARG A 7 11.89 -23.55 24.04
CA ARG A 7 10.42 -23.60 24.11
C ARG A 7 9.80 -22.21 24.22
N LEU A 8 10.35 -21.33 25.05
CA LEU A 8 9.92 -19.93 25.16
C LEU A 8 10.05 -19.17 23.84
N ALA A 9 11.17 -19.34 23.12
CA ALA A 9 11.35 -18.72 21.81
C ALA A 9 10.33 -19.23 20.77
N THR A 10 10.07 -20.54 20.73
CA THR A 10 9.07 -21.13 19.81
C THR A 10 7.65 -20.65 20.12
N VAL A 11 7.26 -20.65 21.40
CA VAL A 11 5.96 -20.14 21.84
C VAL A 11 5.82 -18.65 21.52
N GLY A 12 6.88 -17.86 21.75
CA GLY A 12 6.90 -16.44 21.40
C GLY A 12 6.68 -16.18 19.92
N ILE A 13 7.32 -16.95 19.03
CA ILE A 13 7.11 -16.84 17.57
C ILE A 13 5.68 -17.19 17.19
N ILE A 14 5.13 -18.29 17.73
CA ILE A 14 3.76 -18.72 17.45
C ILE A 14 2.76 -17.64 17.87
N VAL A 15 2.92 -17.10 19.08
CA VAL A 15 2.06 -16.02 19.60
C VAL A 15 2.21 -14.74 18.76
N LEU A 16 3.42 -14.39 18.34
CA LEU A 16 3.65 -13.25 17.46
C LEU A 16 2.92 -13.42 16.12
N VAL A 17 3.02 -14.60 15.50
CA VAL A 17 2.39 -14.88 14.19
C VAL A 17 0.86 -14.86 14.32
N LEU A 18 0.30 -15.57 15.31
CA LEU A 18 -1.15 -15.58 15.58
C LEU A 18 -1.67 -14.19 15.93
N GLY A 19 -0.96 -13.45 16.78
CA GLY A 19 -1.31 -12.08 17.15
C GLY A 19 -1.30 -11.14 15.96
N THR A 20 -0.27 -11.21 15.12
CA THR A 20 -0.17 -10.42 13.89
C THR A 20 -1.28 -10.76 12.90
N TYR A 21 -1.61 -12.05 12.75
CA TYR A 21 -2.71 -12.51 11.89
C TYR A 21 -4.07 -11.99 12.35
N ILE A 22 -4.39 -12.13 13.65
CA ILE A 22 -5.65 -11.63 14.22
C ILE A 22 -5.72 -10.10 14.10
N ALA A 23 -4.63 -9.39 14.38
CA ALA A 23 -4.56 -7.94 14.25
C ALA A 23 -4.79 -7.49 12.80
N LEU A 24 -4.18 -8.17 11.82
CA LEU A 24 -4.39 -7.90 10.39
C LEU A 24 -5.85 -8.08 9.99
N ILE A 25 -6.52 -9.14 10.45
CA ILE A 25 -7.94 -9.37 10.17
C ILE A 25 -8.81 -8.27 10.78
N GLY A 26 -8.55 -7.90 12.04
CA GLY A 26 -9.29 -6.83 12.71
C GLY A 26 -9.16 -5.50 11.97
N LEU A 27 -7.94 -5.11 11.64
CA LEU A 27 -7.66 -3.89 10.86
C LEU A 27 -8.27 -3.94 9.46
N TYR A 28 -8.28 -5.12 8.83
CA TYR A 28 -8.88 -5.28 7.51
C TYR A 28 -10.39 -5.11 7.54
N LYS A 29 -11.07 -5.65 8.57
CA LYS A 29 -12.50 -5.45 8.77
C LYS A 29 -12.85 -3.97 8.91
N ASP A 30 -12.12 -3.21 9.72
CA ASP A 30 -12.32 -1.76 9.86
C ASP A 30 -12.17 -1.01 8.54
N THR A 31 -11.30 -1.49 7.63
CA THR A 31 -11.12 -0.88 6.30
C THR A 31 -12.26 -1.22 5.33
N VAL A 32 -12.86 -2.40 5.45
CA VAL A 32 -14.03 -2.80 4.65
C VAL A 32 -15.31 -2.14 5.19
N GLU A 33 -15.51 -2.14 6.50
CA GLU A 33 -16.69 -1.55 7.15
C GLU A 33 -16.69 -0.01 7.10
N GLY A 34 -15.51 0.61 7.07
CA GLY A 34 -15.36 2.06 6.88
C GLY A 34 -15.76 2.57 5.49
N SER A 35 -15.85 1.67 4.51
CA SER A 35 -16.35 1.95 3.16
C SER A 35 -17.84 1.62 3.14
N ALA A 36 -18.68 2.52 3.67
CA ALA A 36 -20.12 2.31 3.66
C ALA A 36 -20.58 2.08 2.20
N PRO A 37 -21.22 0.94 1.87
CA PRO A 37 -21.77 0.72 0.54
C PRO A 37 -22.69 1.89 0.21
N GLY A 38 -22.39 2.60 -0.87
CA GLY A 38 -23.31 3.61 -1.38
C GLY A 38 -24.68 2.94 -1.54
N THR A 39 -25.67 3.38 -0.78
CA THR A 39 -27.03 2.87 -0.91
C THR A 39 -27.50 3.21 -2.31
N LEU A 40 -27.51 2.22 -3.20
CA LEU A 40 -28.18 2.31 -4.49
C LEU A 40 -29.68 2.33 -4.18
N SER A 41 -30.22 3.51 -3.92
CA SER A 41 -31.66 3.73 -3.88
C SER A 41 -32.11 4.19 -5.26
N ASP A 42 -33.10 3.49 -5.83
CA ASP A 42 -33.83 3.97 -7.02
C ASP A 42 -34.63 5.24 -6.72
N ASN A 43 -34.84 5.55 -5.44
CA ASN A 43 -35.31 6.85 -5.01
C ASN A 43 -34.13 7.80 -5.11
N ALA A 44 -34.26 8.86 -5.92
CA ALA A 44 -33.43 10.04 -5.76
C ALA A 44 -33.42 10.36 -4.25
N GLU A 45 -32.24 10.38 -3.63
CA GLU A 45 -32.12 10.91 -2.29
C GLU A 45 -32.77 12.30 -2.36
N THR A 46 -33.95 12.46 -1.75
CA THR A 46 -34.68 13.74 -1.76
C THR A 46 -33.94 14.67 -0.83
N ALA A 47 -32.72 15.03 -1.20
CA ALA A 47 -32.01 16.11 -0.60
C ALA A 47 -32.89 17.35 -0.82
N SER A 48 -33.23 18.02 0.27
CA SER A 48 -33.97 19.28 0.24
C SER A 48 -33.25 20.36 -0.60
N GLN A 49 -31.99 20.11 -0.97
CA GLN A 49 -31.10 20.94 -1.78
C GLN A 49 -30.30 20.05 -2.75
N SER A 50 -29.84 20.63 -3.87
CA SER A 50 -28.96 19.93 -4.81
C SER A 50 -27.67 19.44 -4.11
N MET A 51 -27.23 18.22 -4.41
CA MET A 51 -26.04 17.60 -3.81
C MET A 51 -25.18 16.93 -4.88
N ALA A 52 -23.85 17.01 -4.73
CA ALA A 52 -22.92 16.24 -5.54
C ALA A 52 -22.40 15.05 -4.74
N THR A 53 -22.33 13.87 -5.36
CA THR A 53 -21.69 12.68 -4.81
C THR A 53 -20.42 12.42 -5.59
N LEU A 54 -19.30 12.36 -4.88
CA LEU A 54 -17.98 12.06 -5.40
C LEU A 54 -17.59 10.65 -4.96
N THR A 55 -17.58 9.71 -5.89
CA THR A 55 -17.16 8.32 -5.64
C THR A 55 -15.74 8.14 -6.11
N VAL A 56 -14.82 7.87 -5.19
CA VAL A 56 -13.40 7.69 -5.52
C VAL A 56 -13.13 6.23 -5.83
N GLU A 57 -12.70 5.92 -7.05
CA GLU A 57 -12.59 4.54 -7.53
C GLU A 57 -11.14 4.10 -7.74
N GLU A 58 -10.33 4.94 -8.38
CA GLU A 58 -9.00 4.54 -8.83
C GLU A 58 -7.96 5.61 -8.56
N MET A 59 -6.76 5.17 -8.19
CA MET A 59 -5.57 6.01 -8.10
C MET A 59 -4.63 5.64 -9.25
N GLN A 60 -4.13 6.64 -9.98
CA GLN A 60 -3.17 6.39 -11.06
C GLN A 60 -1.89 5.75 -10.51
N SER A 61 -1.27 4.89 -11.32
CA SER A 61 -0.06 4.15 -10.95
C SER A 61 1.14 5.03 -10.61
N ASN A 62 1.17 6.27 -11.11
CA ASN A 62 2.19 7.27 -10.81
C ASN A 62 1.87 8.16 -9.60
N TYR A 63 0.74 7.91 -8.91
CA TYR A 63 0.30 8.65 -7.72
C TYR A 63 0.11 10.17 -7.93
N SER A 64 -0.11 10.59 -9.18
CA SER A 64 -0.28 12.01 -9.54
C SER A 64 -1.74 12.47 -9.55
N ALA A 65 -2.67 11.54 -9.77
CA ALA A 65 -4.09 11.83 -9.80
C ALA A 65 -4.92 10.65 -9.29
N VAL A 66 -6.10 10.99 -8.78
CA VAL A 66 -7.15 10.08 -8.39
C VAL A 66 -8.34 10.31 -9.31
N VAL A 67 -8.92 9.24 -9.85
CA VAL A 67 -10.12 9.28 -10.67
C VAL A 67 -11.32 9.08 -9.76
N ALA A 68 -12.19 10.09 -9.75
CA ALA A 68 -13.42 10.07 -9.00
C ALA A 68 -14.62 10.26 -9.94
N ASN A 69 -15.65 9.45 -9.77
CA ASN A 69 -16.91 9.58 -10.49
C ASN A 69 -17.80 10.59 -9.77
N VAL A 70 -18.24 11.61 -10.50
CA VAL A 70 -19.14 12.64 -9.97
C VAL A 70 -20.55 12.34 -10.44
N ALA A 71 -21.47 12.20 -9.50
CA ALA A 71 -22.90 12.22 -9.73
C ALA A 71 -23.48 13.49 -9.11
N VAL A 72 -24.43 14.15 -9.78
CA VAL A 72 -25.13 15.31 -9.20
C VAL A 72 -26.60 14.97 -9.12
N ALA A 73 -27.16 15.09 -7.92
CA ALA A 73 -28.58 14.99 -7.65
C ALA A 73 -29.15 16.42 -7.57
N PRO A 74 -29.90 16.90 -8.59
CA PRO A 74 -30.52 18.22 -8.54
C PRO A 74 -31.62 18.26 -7.48
N GLY A 75 -31.77 19.39 -6.81
CA GLY A 75 -32.83 19.60 -5.83
C GLY A 75 -34.22 19.70 -6.50
N PRO A 76 -35.31 19.57 -5.72
CA PRO A 76 -36.68 19.57 -6.24
C PRO A 76 -37.08 20.85 -7.00
N SER A 77 -36.42 21.97 -6.72
CA SER A 77 -36.65 23.24 -7.43
C SER A 77 -36.30 23.14 -8.92
N LEU A 78 -35.22 22.42 -9.25
CA LEU A 78 -34.68 22.26 -10.60
C LEU A 78 -35.35 21.13 -11.39
N LEU A 79 -36.14 20.28 -10.72
CA LEU A 79 -36.76 19.08 -11.30
C LEU A 79 -38.27 19.25 -11.50
N ASP A 80 -38.78 18.81 -12.64
CA ASP A 80 -40.21 18.72 -12.96
C ASP A 80 -40.90 17.78 -11.96
N PRO A 81 -41.98 18.21 -11.26
CA PRO A 81 -42.69 17.37 -10.30
C PRO A 81 -43.25 16.07 -10.89
N VAL A 82 -43.49 16.03 -12.21
CA VAL A 82 -44.10 14.87 -12.87
C VAL A 82 -43.04 13.97 -13.49
N THR A 83 -42.10 14.55 -14.23
CA THR A 83 -41.11 13.77 -14.99
C THR A 83 -39.80 13.51 -14.22
N HIS A 84 -39.60 14.18 -13.07
CA HIS A 84 -38.37 14.17 -12.28
C HIS A 84 -37.10 14.50 -13.10
N ARG A 85 -37.27 15.20 -14.21
CA ARG A 85 -36.20 15.65 -15.11
C ARG A 85 -35.95 17.14 -14.94
N LEU A 86 -34.81 17.62 -15.44
CA LEU A 86 -34.48 19.05 -15.38
C LEU A 86 -35.54 19.90 -16.07
N LYS A 87 -36.03 20.95 -15.38
CA LYS A 87 -36.97 21.95 -15.93
C LYS A 87 -36.31 22.96 -16.86
N GLU A 88 -35.03 23.23 -16.63
CA GLU A 88 -34.26 24.28 -17.28
C GLU A 88 -32.84 23.80 -17.59
N ASP A 89 -32.11 24.56 -18.40
CA ASP A 89 -30.70 24.30 -18.67
C ASP A 89 -29.89 24.33 -17.37
N LEU A 90 -28.92 23.43 -17.25
CA LEU A 90 -28.09 23.32 -16.06
C LEU A 90 -26.63 23.18 -16.48
N VAL A 91 -25.77 24.08 -16.00
CA VAL A 91 -24.33 23.97 -16.22
C VAL A 91 -23.65 23.61 -14.90
N LEU A 92 -22.97 22.46 -14.92
CA LEU A 92 -22.13 21.99 -13.84
C LEU A 92 -20.68 22.33 -14.17
N ARG A 93 -20.03 23.06 -13.27
CA ARG A 93 -18.61 23.39 -13.37
C ARG A 93 -17.91 22.85 -12.14
N ILE A 94 -16.89 22.03 -12.36
CA ILE A 94 -16.04 21.53 -11.30
C ILE A 94 -14.66 22.15 -11.48
N ARG A 95 -14.24 22.90 -10.47
CA ARG A 95 -12.86 23.37 -10.41
C ARG A 95 -12.02 22.25 -9.83
N SER A 96 -11.13 21.72 -10.66
CA SER A 96 -10.04 20.83 -10.29
C SER A 96 -8.76 21.46 -10.78
N SER A 97 -7.69 21.38 -9.98
CA SER A 97 -6.37 21.83 -10.39
C SER A 97 -5.77 20.98 -11.53
N ALA A 98 -6.26 19.75 -11.71
CA ALA A 98 -5.84 18.86 -12.79
C ALA A 98 -6.43 19.28 -14.13
N GLN A 99 -7.76 19.34 -14.14
CA GLN A 99 -8.54 19.53 -15.34
C GLN A 99 -9.89 20.13 -14.95
N PRO A 100 -10.11 21.42 -15.24
CA PRO A 100 -11.43 22.03 -15.09
C PRO A 100 -12.44 21.25 -15.92
N SER A 101 -13.54 20.82 -15.29
CA SER A 101 -14.61 20.09 -15.97
C SER A 101 -15.85 20.97 -16.06
N ARG A 102 -16.44 21.00 -17.25
CA ARG A 102 -17.73 21.65 -17.52
C ARG A 102 -18.65 20.64 -18.18
N LYS A 103 -19.87 20.51 -17.67
CA LYS A 103 -20.93 19.70 -18.24
C LYS A 103 -22.18 20.54 -18.37
N ASP A 104 -22.72 20.60 -19.58
CA ASP A 104 -23.96 21.29 -19.90
C ASP A 104 -25.07 20.24 -20.05
N TYR A 105 -26.21 20.48 -19.41
CA TYR A 105 -27.39 19.63 -19.46
C TYR A 105 -28.59 20.45 -19.95
N SER A 106 -29.32 19.90 -20.92
CA SER A 106 -30.54 20.51 -21.47
C SER A 106 -31.79 20.09 -20.69
N PRO A 107 -32.93 20.80 -20.84
CA PRO A 107 -34.17 20.46 -20.17
C PRO A 107 -34.64 19.06 -20.58
N GLY A 108 -35.25 18.33 -19.65
CA GLY A 108 -35.66 16.95 -19.86
C GLY A 108 -34.54 15.91 -19.68
N MET A 109 -33.27 16.33 -19.50
CA MET A 109 -32.18 15.40 -19.18
C MET A 109 -32.11 15.11 -17.67
N LEU A 110 -31.51 13.95 -17.35
CA LEU A 110 -31.08 13.59 -16.01
C LEU A 110 -29.54 13.67 -15.97
N PRO A 111 -28.95 14.39 -15.00
CA PRO A 111 -27.51 14.42 -14.86
C PRO A 111 -26.93 13.01 -14.66
N GLY A 112 -26.09 12.59 -15.59
CA GLY A 112 -25.37 11.32 -15.50
C GLY A 112 -24.08 11.41 -14.69
N VAL A 113 -23.49 10.24 -14.43
CA VAL A 113 -22.18 10.10 -13.78
C VAL A 113 -21.07 10.32 -14.80
N PHE A 114 -20.00 11.01 -14.41
CA PHE A 114 -18.81 11.15 -15.25
C PHE A 114 -17.50 11.12 -14.45
N PRO A 115 -16.41 10.65 -15.06
CA PRO A 115 -15.11 10.61 -14.41
C PRO A 115 -14.50 12.02 -14.33
N LEU A 116 -13.92 12.32 -13.18
CA LEU A 116 -13.19 13.54 -12.89
C LEU A 116 -11.80 13.18 -12.35
N PRO A 117 -10.73 13.47 -13.10
CA PRO A 117 -9.38 13.35 -12.58
C PRO A 117 -9.11 14.50 -11.58
N LEU A 118 -8.69 14.13 -10.38
CA LEU A 118 -8.29 15.02 -9.30
C LEU A 118 -6.79 14.89 -9.07
N THR A 119 -6.03 15.96 -9.33
CA THR A 119 -4.60 15.98 -9.05
C THR A 119 -4.40 15.92 -7.55
N ILE A 120 -3.49 15.04 -7.16
CA ILE A 120 -3.06 14.88 -5.78
C ILE A 120 -1.56 15.17 -5.68
N ALA A 121 -1.18 15.75 -4.56
CA ALA A 121 0.21 15.99 -4.19
C ALA A 121 0.51 15.24 -2.89
N GLY A 122 1.63 14.53 -2.86
CA GLY A 122 2.04 13.76 -1.70
C GLY A 122 3.47 13.29 -1.84
N HIS A 123 4.00 12.74 -0.75
CA HIS A 123 5.37 12.22 -0.69
C HIS A 123 5.32 10.70 -0.68
N LEU A 124 5.30 10.11 -1.88
CA LEU A 124 5.26 8.66 -2.09
C LEU A 124 6.49 7.96 -1.48
N GLU A 125 7.59 8.70 -1.29
CA GLU A 125 8.83 8.20 -0.69
C GLU A 125 8.65 7.80 0.78
N ARG A 126 7.62 8.32 1.46
CA ARG A 126 7.33 8.04 2.89
C ARG A 126 6.51 6.78 3.12
N TRP A 127 6.40 5.92 2.12
CA TRP A 127 5.75 4.61 2.23
C TRP A 127 6.24 3.86 3.49
N PRO A 128 5.36 3.21 4.27
CA PRO A 128 3.91 3.02 4.07
C PRO A 128 3.03 4.09 4.74
N PHE A 129 3.62 5.15 5.27
CA PHE A 129 2.92 6.26 5.96
C PHE A 129 2.73 7.47 5.05
N ASP A 130 2.59 7.21 3.76
CA ASP A 130 2.37 8.19 2.71
C ASP A 130 0.98 8.82 2.82
N ASN A 131 0.94 10.14 2.63
CA ASN A 131 -0.28 10.95 2.64
C ASN A 131 -0.31 11.80 1.38
N TYR A 132 -1.50 11.92 0.79
CA TYR A 132 -1.76 12.68 -0.41
C TYR A 132 -2.92 13.64 -0.19
N GLU A 133 -2.83 14.81 -0.78
CA GLU A 133 -3.88 15.83 -0.73
C GLU A 133 -4.25 16.28 -2.14
N SER A 134 -5.55 16.46 -2.39
CA SER A 134 -6.00 17.08 -3.62
C SER A 134 -5.82 18.59 -3.60
N GLY A 135 -5.84 19.20 -4.79
CA GLY A 135 -6.20 20.61 -4.92
C GLY A 135 -7.60 20.93 -4.37
N PRO A 136 -7.96 22.21 -4.21
CA PRO A 136 -9.31 22.61 -3.82
C PRO A 136 -10.33 22.13 -4.87
N ILE A 137 -11.40 21.49 -4.39
CA ILE A 137 -12.50 20.97 -5.19
C ILE A 137 -13.72 21.84 -4.90
N GLU A 138 -14.22 22.49 -5.95
CA GLU A 138 -15.46 23.27 -5.89
C GLU A 138 -16.43 22.74 -6.94
N VAL A 139 -17.65 22.42 -6.50
CA VAL A 139 -18.74 22.03 -7.40
C VAL A 139 -19.71 23.20 -7.50
N GLN A 140 -19.72 23.82 -8.68
CA GLN A 140 -20.48 25.02 -9.00
C GLN A 140 -21.63 24.66 -9.94
N LEU A 141 -22.83 25.07 -9.56
CA LEU A 141 -24.05 24.86 -10.32
C LEU A 141 -24.57 26.19 -10.86
N PHE A 142 -24.90 26.24 -12.15
CA PHE A 142 -25.49 27.41 -12.80
C PHE A 142 -26.85 27.04 -13.40
N PRO A 143 -27.96 27.27 -12.67
CA PRO A 143 -29.31 27.09 -13.18
C PRO A 143 -29.62 28.07 -14.32
N GLY A 144 -30.39 27.62 -15.30
CA GLY A 144 -30.69 28.36 -16.53
C GLY A 144 -29.50 28.53 -17.47
N GLY A 145 -28.38 27.83 -17.23
CA GLY A 145 -27.17 27.86 -18.05
C GLY A 145 -26.39 29.18 -18.08
N ASP A 146 -26.82 30.19 -17.32
CA ASP A 146 -26.21 31.50 -17.30
C ASP A 146 -24.99 31.55 -16.36
N THR A 147 -23.80 31.48 -16.96
CA THR A 147 -22.53 31.54 -16.23
C THR A 147 -22.10 32.94 -15.82
N THR A 148 -22.88 33.99 -16.12
CA THR A 148 -22.62 35.36 -15.69
C THR A 148 -23.15 35.66 -14.29
N LYS A 149 -24.07 34.82 -13.78
CA LYS A 149 -24.60 34.89 -12.42
C LYS A 149 -23.69 34.18 -11.42
N PRO A 150 -23.74 34.55 -10.13
CA PRO A 150 -22.98 33.84 -9.10
C PRO A 150 -23.41 32.36 -9.05
N PRO A 151 -22.46 31.42 -9.01
CA PRO A 151 -22.78 29.99 -8.95
C PRO A 151 -23.44 29.63 -7.62
N ILE A 152 -24.32 28.63 -7.66
CA ILE A 152 -24.79 27.94 -6.46
C ILE A 152 -23.76 26.86 -6.12
N LEU A 153 -23.18 26.96 -4.93
CA LEU A 153 -22.24 25.98 -4.40
C LEU A 153 -23.04 24.90 -3.68
N ILE A 154 -22.81 23.64 -4.06
CA ILE A 154 -23.56 22.49 -3.54
C ILE A 154 -22.67 21.64 -2.63
N PRO A 155 -23.22 21.07 -1.54
CA PRO A 155 -22.48 20.16 -0.69
C PRO A 155 -22.03 18.93 -1.47
N VAL A 156 -20.83 18.44 -1.13
CA VAL A 156 -20.24 17.25 -1.76
C VAL A 156 -20.22 16.11 -0.74
N ARG A 157 -20.90 15.01 -1.07
CA ARG A 157 -20.84 13.74 -0.35
C ARG A 157 -19.71 12.89 -0.93
N LEU A 158 -18.83 12.39 -0.07
CA LEU A 158 -17.75 11.50 -0.48
C LEU A 158 -18.18 10.03 -0.27
N ILE A 159 -17.94 9.19 -1.28
CA ILE A 159 -17.99 7.73 -1.17
C ILE A 159 -16.58 7.21 -1.48
N ASP A 160 -16.02 6.47 -0.53
CA ASP A 160 -14.70 5.87 -0.64
C ASP A 160 -14.81 4.43 -1.16
N HIS A 161 -14.38 4.20 -2.40
CA HIS A 161 -14.22 2.86 -2.99
C HIS A 161 -12.75 2.58 -3.33
N LEU A 162 -11.80 3.35 -2.79
CA LEU A 162 -10.41 3.26 -3.16
C LEU A 162 -9.70 2.14 -2.39
N SER A 163 -9.47 1.01 -3.05
CA SER A 163 -8.86 -0.17 -2.43
C SER A 163 -7.46 0.12 -1.86
N GLY A 164 -7.26 -0.24 -0.59
CA GLY A 164 -5.98 -0.10 0.11
C GLY A 164 -5.65 1.33 0.57
N PHE A 165 -6.58 2.27 0.38
CA PHE A 165 -6.50 3.62 0.89
C PHE A 165 -7.71 3.94 1.77
N LYS A 166 -7.63 5.05 2.48
CA LYS A 166 -8.74 5.66 3.19
C LYS A 166 -8.82 7.10 2.72
N VAL A 167 -9.96 7.45 2.14
CA VAL A 167 -10.24 8.78 1.63
C VAL A 167 -11.10 9.53 2.65
N THR A 168 -10.71 10.76 2.91
CA THR A 168 -11.45 11.67 3.78
C THR A 168 -11.53 13.03 3.12
N MET A 169 -12.59 13.78 3.39
CA MET A 169 -12.76 15.11 2.82
C MET A 169 -12.97 16.13 3.94
N SER A 170 -12.27 17.26 3.84
CA SER A 170 -12.36 18.37 4.78
C SER A 170 -12.76 19.64 4.02
N LYS A 171 -13.55 20.51 4.66
CA LYS A 171 -13.85 21.84 4.10
C LYS A 171 -12.67 22.77 4.40
N ILE A 172 -12.23 23.53 3.42
CA ILE A 172 -11.13 24.48 3.58
C ILE A 172 -11.65 25.71 4.35
N PRO A 173 -11.03 26.09 5.49
CA PRO A 173 -11.45 27.27 6.24
C PRO A 173 -11.44 28.54 5.38
N GLY A 174 -12.53 29.30 5.42
CA GLY A 174 -12.69 30.56 4.67
C GLY A 174 -12.96 30.42 3.17
N HIS A 175 -13.13 29.19 2.65
CA HIS A 175 -13.49 28.94 1.25
C HIS A 175 -14.68 27.97 1.17
N GLU A 176 -15.49 28.08 0.13
CA GLU A 176 -16.54 27.10 -0.20
C GLU A 176 -15.98 25.94 -1.05
N ALA A 177 -14.77 25.51 -0.68
CA ALA A 177 -14.01 24.48 -1.37
C ALA A 177 -13.70 23.33 -0.42
N TYR A 178 -13.67 22.12 -0.97
CA TYR A 178 -13.32 20.90 -0.26
C TYR A 178 -11.90 20.45 -0.62
N ARG A 179 -11.22 19.81 0.31
CA ARG A 179 -9.94 19.15 0.09
C ARG A 179 -10.07 17.68 0.43
N MET A 180 -9.65 16.84 -0.50
CA MET A 180 -9.60 15.40 -0.32
C MET A 180 -8.22 15.01 0.24
N HIS A 181 -8.22 14.24 1.31
CA HIS A 181 -7.03 13.62 1.89
C HIS A 181 -7.11 12.12 1.66
N VAL A 182 -6.10 11.59 0.99
CA VAL A 182 -5.95 10.16 0.70
C VAL A 182 -4.76 9.66 1.49
N ARG A 183 -4.97 8.66 2.34
CA ARG A 183 -3.90 8.00 3.11
C ARG A 183 -3.96 6.51 2.91
N ARG A 184 -2.83 5.82 3.01
CA ARG A 184 -2.82 4.35 2.92
C ARG A 184 -3.64 3.76 4.07
N ALA A 185 -4.45 2.75 3.77
CA ALA A 185 -5.23 2.08 4.79
C ALA A 185 -4.30 1.38 5.78
N LEU A 186 -4.66 1.39 7.08
CA LEU A 186 -3.79 0.83 8.12
C LEU A 186 -3.58 -0.68 7.91
N SER A 187 -4.58 -1.41 7.43
CA SER A 187 -4.48 -2.83 7.07
C SER A 187 -3.40 -3.06 6.00
N THR A 188 -3.41 -2.24 4.94
CA THR A 188 -2.43 -2.26 3.85
C THR A 188 -1.03 -1.90 4.33
N ALA A 189 -0.89 -0.89 5.19
CA ALA A 189 0.39 -0.51 5.77
C ALA A 189 0.98 -1.62 6.66
N VAL A 190 0.17 -2.24 7.52
CA VAL A 190 0.59 -3.36 8.37
C VAL A 190 0.97 -4.58 7.54
N PHE A 191 0.20 -4.90 6.49
CA PHE A 191 0.54 -5.98 5.57
C PHE A 191 1.93 -5.76 4.93
N GLY A 192 2.20 -4.54 4.46
CA GLY A 192 3.53 -4.14 3.99
C GLY A 192 4.63 -4.28 5.05
N MET A 193 4.36 -3.88 6.30
CA MET A 193 5.31 -4.05 7.40
C MET A 193 5.62 -5.53 7.70
N VAL A 194 4.64 -6.42 7.56
CA VAL A 194 4.86 -7.87 7.72
C VAL A 194 5.81 -8.40 6.65
N ILE A 195 5.66 -8.00 5.39
CA ILE A 195 6.61 -8.37 4.31
C ILE A 195 8.02 -7.87 4.64
N CYS A 196 8.15 -6.63 5.13
CA CYS A 196 9.42 -6.08 5.58
C CYS A 196 10.03 -6.89 6.74
N GLY A 197 9.19 -7.32 7.69
CA GLY A 197 9.60 -8.22 8.77
C GLY A 197 10.09 -9.57 8.27
N VAL A 198 9.45 -10.15 7.24
CA VAL A 198 9.89 -11.39 6.58
C VAL A 198 11.26 -11.21 5.93
N LEU A 199 11.49 -10.11 5.20
CA LEU A 199 12.78 -9.78 4.60
C LEU A 199 13.89 -9.69 5.65
N ILE A 200 13.63 -8.96 6.75
CA ILE A 200 14.57 -8.85 7.88
C ILE A 200 14.82 -10.21 8.53
N ALA A 201 13.77 -11.01 8.75
CA ALA A 201 13.90 -12.33 9.35
C ALA A 201 14.76 -13.26 8.48
N ILE A 202 14.54 -13.28 7.17
CA ILE A 202 15.35 -14.06 6.22
C ILE A 202 16.82 -13.64 6.28
N ALA A 203 17.12 -12.34 6.22
CA ALA A 203 18.48 -11.82 6.36
C ALA A 203 19.11 -12.17 7.71
N GLY A 204 18.35 -12.04 8.80
CA GLY A 204 18.80 -12.39 10.14
C GLY A 204 19.11 -13.88 10.27
N LEU A 205 18.25 -14.76 9.76
CA LEU A 205 18.50 -16.21 9.73
C LEU A 205 19.76 -16.54 8.94
N ALA A 206 19.92 -15.93 7.76
CA ALA A 206 21.11 -16.10 6.93
C ALA A 206 22.39 -15.74 7.70
N VAL A 207 22.43 -14.57 8.34
CA VAL A 207 23.58 -14.15 9.16
C VAL A 207 23.82 -15.10 10.34
N VAL A 208 22.76 -15.52 11.04
CA VAL A 208 22.89 -16.47 12.17
C VAL A 208 23.49 -17.80 11.71
N VAL A 209 23.02 -18.36 10.60
CA VAL A 209 23.55 -19.62 10.04
C VAL A 209 25.01 -19.46 9.62
N ALA A 210 25.35 -18.35 8.96
CA ALA A 210 26.73 -18.05 8.57
C ALA A 210 27.67 -17.96 9.79
N VAL A 211 27.26 -17.22 10.83
CA VAL A 211 28.03 -17.06 12.07
C VAL A 211 28.19 -18.37 12.83
N GLN A 212 27.15 -19.22 12.89
CA GLN A 212 27.24 -20.52 13.55
C GLN A 212 28.18 -21.49 12.81
N THR A 213 28.23 -21.39 11.47
CA THR A 213 29.17 -22.15 10.64
C THR A 213 30.60 -21.67 10.86
N LEU A 214 30.81 -20.36 10.94
CA LEU A 214 32.12 -19.75 11.26
C LEU A 214 32.66 -20.20 12.64
N ARG A 215 31.77 -20.35 13.62
CA ARG A 215 32.10 -20.81 14.98
C ARG A 215 32.32 -22.32 15.11
N ASN A 216 32.39 -23.07 14.00
CA ASN A 216 32.52 -24.53 13.96
C ASN A 216 31.45 -25.29 14.78
N ARG A 217 30.30 -24.65 15.05
CA ARG A 217 29.19 -25.29 15.80
C ARG A 217 28.34 -26.19 14.91
N ARG A 218 28.43 -26.02 13.60
CA ARG A 218 27.73 -26.79 12.57
C ARG A 218 28.70 -27.09 11.42
N LYS A 219 28.57 -28.28 10.83
CA LYS A 219 29.39 -28.70 9.68
C LYS A 219 29.00 -27.90 8.43
N PHE A 220 29.98 -27.57 7.61
CA PHE A 220 29.75 -27.00 6.30
C PHE A 220 28.97 -27.99 5.42
N GLN A 221 27.95 -27.48 4.72
CA GLN A 221 27.15 -28.23 3.76
C GLN A 221 27.13 -27.46 2.43
N PRO A 222 27.65 -28.02 1.33
CA PRO A 222 27.63 -27.38 0.01
C PRO A 222 26.24 -26.86 -0.44
N PRO A 223 25.11 -27.55 -0.15
CA PRO A 223 23.77 -27.05 -0.51
C PRO A 223 23.36 -25.72 0.13
N MET A 224 24.03 -25.26 1.18
CA MET A 224 23.66 -23.98 1.82
C MET A 224 24.07 -22.78 0.96
N THR A 225 25.09 -22.91 0.10
CA THR A 225 25.49 -21.83 -0.81
C THR A 225 24.38 -21.50 -1.81
N THR A 226 23.71 -22.53 -2.35
CA THR A 226 22.56 -22.33 -3.25
C THR A 226 21.35 -21.75 -2.52
N TRP A 227 21.16 -22.09 -1.24
CA TRP A 227 20.11 -21.50 -0.40
C TRP A 227 20.30 -19.99 -0.18
N TYR A 228 21.51 -19.52 0.13
CA TYR A 228 21.79 -18.08 0.23
C TYR A 228 21.56 -17.35 -1.10
N ALA A 229 21.93 -17.98 -2.23
CA ALA A 229 21.70 -17.41 -3.55
C ALA A 229 20.19 -17.28 -3.83
N ALA A 230 19.41 -18.32 -3.51
CA ALA A 230 17.96 -18.29 -3.64
C ALA A 230 17.33 -17.17 -2.78
N MET A 231 17.82 -16.95 -1.56
CA MET A 231 17.35 -15.85 -0.70
C MET A 231 17.63 -14.47 -1.31
N LEU A 232 18.82 -14.27 -1.89
CA LEU A 232 19.16 -13.01 -2.59
C LEU A 232 18.21 -12.75 -3.76
N PHE A 233 17.91 -13.77 -4.56
CA PHE A 233 16.96 -13.64 -5.67
C PHE A 233 15.51 -13.46 -5.20
N ALA A 234 15.14 -13.98 -4.04
CA ALA A 234 13.81 -13.82 -3.46
C ALA A 234 13.53 -12.39 -2.96
N VAL A 235 14.56 -11.58 -2.67
CA VAL A 235 14.39 -10.21 -2.19
C VAL A 235 13.62 -9.35 -3.19
N VAL A 236 13.92 -9.45 -4.49
CA VAL A 236 13.32 -8.61 -5.52
C VAL A 236 11.82 -8.87 -5.68
N PRO A 237 11.34 -10.12 -5.84
CA PRO A 237 9.91 -10.42 -5.85
C PRO A 237 9.19 -9.98 -4.58
N LEU A 238 9.78 -10.19 -3.40
CA LEU A 238 9.18 -9.78 -2.12
C LEU A 238 9.05 -8.26 -2.00
N ARG A 239 10.07 -7.51 -2.41
CA ARG A 239 10.03 -6.04 -2.49
C ARG A 239 8.96 -5.56 -3.48
N ASN A 240 8.80 -6.25 -4.59
CA ASN A 240 7.77 -5.92 -5.59
C ASN A 240 6.37 -6.40 -5.19
N ALA A 241 6.24 -7.25 -4.16
CA ALA A 241 4.96 -7.60 -3.57
C ALA A 241 4.45 -6.55 -2.57
N LEU A 242 5.23 -5.49 -2.29
CA LEU A 242 4.81 -4.41 -1.40
C LEU A 242 3.57 -3.69 -1.97
N PRO A 243 2.56 -3.42 -1.13
CA PRO A 243 1.35 -2.75 -1.57
C PRO A 243 1.60 -1.43 -2.26
N GLY A 244 1.00 -1.29 -3.44
CA GLY A 244 1.11 -0.08 -4.24
C GLY A 244 2.47 0.10 -4.93
N LEU A 245 3.35 -0.91 -4.90
CA LEU A 245 4.62 -0.92 -5.64
C LEU A 245 5.40 0.39 -5.49
N PRO A 246 5.94 0.69 -4.29
CA PRO A 246 6.65 1.93 -4.08
C PRO A 246 7.78 2.11 -5.12
N PRO A 247 8.02 3.34 -5.58
CA PRO A 247 9.02 3.62 -6.60
C PRO A 247 10.41 3.23 -6.08
N PHE A 248 11.30 2.88 -6.99
CA PHE A 248 12.69 2.60 -6.61
C PHE A 248 13.31 3.85 -5.95
N GLY A 249 13.92 3.65 -4.79
CA GLY A 249 14.48 4.75 -3.99
C GLY A 249 13.52 5.31 -2.94
N ALA A 250 12.35 4.71 -2.75
CA ALA A 250 11.51 4.99 -1.59
C ALA A 250 12.25 4.72 -0.27
N TRP A 251 11.80 5.34 0.82
CA TRP A 251 12.45 5.25 2.14
C TRP A 251 12.68 3.80 2.60
N ILE A 252 11.77 2.89 2.25
CA ILE A 252 11.86 1.47 2.58
C ILE A 252 13.03 0.75 1.88
N ASP A 253 13.34 1.14 0.64
CA ASP A 253 14.43 0.54 -0.12
C ASP A 253 15.77 0.87 0.54
N VAL A 254 15.91 2.12 0.99
CA VAL A 254 17.14 2.62 1.64
C VAL A 254 17.30 2.07 3.05
N THR A 255 16.22 2.01 3.83
CA THR A 255 16.29 1.65 5.25
C THR A 255 16.22 0.15 5.52
N ILE A 256 15.57 -0.63 4.66
CA ILE A 256 15.39 -2.08 4.88
C ILE A 256 16.00 -2.89 3.74
N VAL A 257 15.54 -2.68 2.50
CA VAL A 257 15.89 -3.59 1.39
C VAL A 257 17.39 -3.61 1.14
N LEU A 258 18.04 -2.45 1.12
CA LEU A 258 19.49 -2.33 0.98
C LEU A 258 20.23 -3.12 2.08
N TRP A 259 19.82 -2.96 3.34
CA TRP A 259 20.46 -3.64 4.47
C TRP A 259 20.21 -5.15 4.47
N VAL A 260 19.04 -5.59 4.01
CA VAL A 260 18.73 -7.00 3.79
C VAL A 260 19.67 -7.60 2.75
N ILE A 261 19.90 -6.91 1.62
CA ILE A 261 20.84 -7.36 0.59
C ILE A 261 22.27 -7.39 1.13
N VAL A 262 22.71 -6.33 1.80
CA VAL A 262 24.06 -6.25 2.41
C VAL A 262 24.26 -7.39 3.41
N ALA A 263 23.29 -7.66 4.28
CA ALA A 263 23.35 -8.75 5.24
C ALA A 263 23.43 -10.12 4.57
N LEU A 264 22.62 -10.37 3.54
CA LEU A 264 22.64 -11.62 2.78
C LEU A 264 23.96 -11.84 2.03
N VAL A 265 24.49 -10.80 1.36
CA VAL A 265 25.80 -10.87 0.70
C VAL A 265 26.90 -11.11 1.72
N THR A 266 26.87 -10.41 2.86
CA THR A 266 27.85 -10.62 3.93
C THR A 266 27.79 -12.04 4.49
N ALA A 267 26.59 -12.57 4.72
CA ALA A 267 26.38 -13.94 5.18
C ALA A 267 26.93 -14.96 4.16
N MET A 268 26.68 -14.74 2.87
CA MET A 268 27.22 -15.54 1.78
C MET A 268 28.75 -15.52 1.78
N LEU A 269 29.37 -14.35 1.87
CA LEU A 269 30.84 -14.21 1.90
C LEU A 269 31.44 -14.93 3.10
N ILE A 270 30.87 -14.77 4.31
CA ILE A 270 31.30 -15.50 5.50
C ILE A 270 31.24 -17.01 5.25
N TYR A 271 30.15 -17.49 4.63
CA TYR A 271 29.97 -18.91 4.34
C TYR A 271 31.02 -19.45 3.34
N ILE A 272 31.35 -18.68 2.30
CA ILE A 272 32.40 -19.01 1.32
C ILE A 272 33.79 -19.01 1.98
N VAL A 273 34.09 -18.07 2.87
CA VAL A 273 35.35 -18.07 3.63
C VAL A 273 35.44 -19.32 4.52
N CYS A 274 34.33 -19.71 5.16
CA CYS A 274 34.27 -20.94 5.93
C CYS A 274 34.54 -22.17 5.06
N TRP A 275 33.99 -22.22 3.85
CA TRP A 275 34.25 -23.29 2.89
C TRP A 275 35.74 -23.44 2.61
N TRP A 276 36.40 -22.33 2.26
CA TRP A 276 37.84 -22.33 1.96
C TRP A 276 38.68 -22.78 3.18
N ARG A 277 38.25 -22.43 4.39
CA ARG A 277 38.93 -22.87 5.63
C ARG A 277 38.74 -24.36 5.92
N HIS A 278 37.54 -24.90 5.71
CA HIS A 278 37.20 -26.28 6.07
C HIS A 278 37.63 -27.32 5.03
N LEU A 279 37.83 -26.93 3.77
CA LEU A 279 38.27 -27.83 2.69
C LEU A 279 39.77 -27.68 2.37
N LYS A 280 40.59 -27.12 3.28
CA LYS A 280 42.05 -27.19 3.10
C LYS A 280 42.44 -28.69 3.03
N PRO A 281 43.12 -29.15 1.97
CA PRO A 281 43.54 -30.54 1.86
C PRO A 281 44.41 -30.89 3.07
N GLU A 282 44.02 -31.90 3.83
CA GLU A 282 44.83 -32.41 4.92
C GLU A 282 46.04 -33.12 4.30
N VAL A 283 47.25 -32.67 4.66
CA VAL A 283 48.48 -33.31 4.19
C VAL A 283 48.46 -34.75 4.71
N PRO A 284 48.59 -35.78 3.86
CA PRO A 284 48.57 -37.16 4.30
C PRO A 284 49.59 -37.36 5.43
N ALA A 285 49.15 -37.91 6.56
CA ALA A 285 50.06 -38.29 7.62
C ALA A 285 51.12 -39.26 7.04
N PRO A 286 52.42 -39.12 7.40
CA PRO A 286 53.43 -40.06 6.97
C PRO A 286 53.00 -41.49 7.33
N PRO A 287 53.23 -42.49 6.46
CA PRO A 287 52.90 -43.87 6.78
C PRO A 287 53.57 -44.27 8.11
N PRO A 288 52.87 -45.02 8.98
CA PRO A 288 53.44 -45.45 10.25
C PRO A 288 54.72 -46.24 10.00
N ASP A 289 55.74 -46.01 10.84
CA ASP A 289 57.02 -46.70 10.75
C ASP A 289 56.80 -48.23 10.75
N PRO A 290 57.51 -48.99 9.89
CA PRO A 290 57.34 -50.43 9.83
C PRO A 290 57.65 -51.05 11.20
N VAL A 291 56.67 -51.77 11.75
CA VAL A 291 56.82 -52.54 12.99
C VAL A 291 57.98 -53.53 12.78
N PRO A 292 59.05 -53.50 13.60
CA PRO A 292 60.13 -54.46 13.48
C PRO A 292 59.58 -55.87 13.66
N ALA A 293 59.89 -56.78 12.73
CA ALA A 293 59.52 -58.17 12.83
C ALA A 293 60.06 -58.78 14.14
N PRO A 294 59.27 -59.58 14.86
CA PRO A 294 59.74 -60.25 16.07
C PRO A 294 60.91 -61.16 15.71
N SER A 295 62.07 -60.89 16.29
CA SER A 295 63.25 -61.74 16.20
C SER A 295 63.10 -62.92 17.18
N GLY A 296 62.88 -64.12 16.64
CA GLY A 296 63.15 -65.41 17.31
C GLY A 296 62.11 -65.87 18.31
#